data_AF-A0AAT9T8P4-F1
#
_entry.id   AF-A0AAT9T8P4-F1
#
_cell.length_a   1.000
_cell.length_b   1.000
_cell.length_c   1.000
_cell.angle_alpha   90.00
_cell.angle_beta   90.00
_cell.angle_gamma   90.00
#
_symmetry.space_group_name_H-M   'P 1'
#
loop_
_entity.id
_entity.type
_entity.pdbx_description
1 polymer ?
#
loop_
_entity_poly.entity_id
_entity_poly.type
_entity_poly.pdbx_seq_one_letter_code
_entity_poly.pdbx_strand_id
1 'polypeptide(L)' 'MTAERRIVAGLFVSMDGVVEAPEKWGMPYNTGETAEAVTRLFDDADTALLGRSTYQMWSSCFPQSPASRCPPPTG' A
#
# COMPACT_ATOMS: atom_id res chain seq x y z
N MET A 1 -30.88 6.09 -1.12
CA MET A 1 -30.20 4.77 -1.04
C MET A 1 -28.92 5.00 -0.26
N THR A 2 -28.84 4.54 0.98
CA THR A 2 -27.56 4.53 1.71
C THR A 2 -26.67 3.51 1.02
N ALA A 3 -25.57 3.95 0.41
CA ALA A 3 -24.56 3.04 -0.12
C ALA A 3 -23.94 2.27 1.06
N GLU A 4 -23.95 0.94 0.98
CA GLU A 4 -23.29 0.05 1.94
C GLU A 4 -21.79 0.35 1.95
N ARG A 5 -21.22 0.66 3.12
CA ARG A 5 -19.76 0.80 3.26
C ARG A 5 -19.13 -0.59 3.21
N ARG A 6 -18.23 -0.80 2.26
CA ARG A 6 -17.51 -2.06 2.09
C ARG A 6 -16.15 -1.98 2.78
N ILE A 7 -15.75 -3.07 3.43
CA ILE A 7 -14.39 -3.25 3.93
C ILE A 7 -13.62 -4.01 2.86
N VAL A 8 -12.58 -3.38 2.31
CA VAL A 8 -11.69 -3.97 1.32
C VAL A 8 -10.32 -4.14 1.97
N ALA A 9 -9.74 -5.34 1.85
CA ALA A 9 -8.41 -5.65 2.37
C ALA A 9 -7.46 -5.92 1.20
N GLY A 10 -6.47 -5.05 1.04
CA GLY A 10 -5.33 -5.26 0.13
C GLY A 10 -4.11 -5.73 0.91
N LEU A 11 -3.46 -6.80 0.44
CA LEU A 11 -2.32 -7.43 1.10
C LEU A 11 -1.27 -7.84 0.07
N PHE A 12 0.00 -7.62 0.42
CA PHE A 12 1.13 -8.33 -0.20
C PHE A 12 1.39 -9.63 0.55
N VAL A 13 1.28 -10.76 -0.16
CA VAL A 13 1.52 -12.08 0.41
C VAL A 13 2.31 -12.93 -0.58
N SER A 14 3.29 -13.67 -0.08
CA SER A 14 4.02 -14.66 -0.88
C SER A 14 3.15 -15.89 -1.16
N MET A 15 3.56 -16.75 -2.08
CA MET A 15 2.80 -17.95 -2.42
C MET A 15 2.67 -18.95 -1.26
N ASP A 16 3.64 -18.94 -0.33
CA ASP A 16 3.66 -19.72 0.90
C ASP A 16 3.03 -19.01 2.11
N GLY A 17 2.45 -17.81 1.93
CA GLY A 17 1.66 -17.11 2.95
C GLY A 17 2.44 -16.13 3.83
N VAL A 18 3.69 -15.81 3.48
CA VAL A 18 4.50 -14.83 4.21
C VAL A 18 4.07 -13.42 3.87
N VAL A 19 3.83 -12.60 4.90
CA VAL A 19 3.39 -11.20 4.79
C VAL A 19 4.39 -10.22 5.40
N GLU A 20 5.40 -10.72 6.11
CA GLU A 20 6.40 -9.90 6.77
C GLU A 20 7.42 -9.36 5.77
N ALA A 21 7.86 -8.11 5.99
CA ALA A 21 8.91 -7.45 5.24
C ALA A 21 8.79 -7.58 3.70
N PRO A 22 7.63 -7.23 3.10
CA PRO A 22 7.41 -7.33 1.65
C PRO A 22 8.41 -6.52 0.83
N GLU A 23 9.05 -5.50 1.40
CA GLU A 23 10.14 -4.76 0.74
C GLU A 23 11.38 -5.63 0.44
N LYS A 24 11.58 -6.74 1.16
CA LYS A 24 12.75 -7.63 0.99
C LYS A 24 12.57 -8.68 -0.09
N TRP A 25 11.34 -9.11 -0.34
CA TRP A 25 11.04 -10.20 -1.28
C TRP A 25 10.07 -9.80 -2.39
N GLY A 26 9.30 -8.73 -2.21
CA GLY A 26 8.24 -8.29 -3.12
C GLY A 26 8.73 -7.41 -4.27
N MET A 27 9.90 -6.76 -4.14
CA MET A 27 10.43 -5.86 -5.17
C MET A 27 10.59 -6.52 -6.56
N PRO A 28 11.10 -7.76 -6.69
CA PRO A 28 11.16 -8.46 -7.99
C PRO A 28 9.79 -8.73 -8.63
N TYR A 29 8.72 -8.73 -7.83
CA TYR A 29 7.35 -9.01 -8.26
C TYR A 29 6.49 -7.74 -8.36
N ASN A 30 7.06 -6.58 -8.01
CA ASN A 30 6.37 -5.30 -8.03
C ASN A 30 6.37 -4.75 -9.46
N THR A 31 5.48 -5.30 -10.28
CA THR A 31 5.30 -4.88 -11.67
C THR A 31 4.40 -3.63 -11.76
N GLY A 32 4.32 -3.03 -12.95
CA GLY A 32 3.43 -1.88 -13.17
C GLY A 32 1.95 -2.17 -12.86
N GLU A 33 1.49 -3.40 -13.09
CA GLU A 33 0.12 -3.82 -12.78
C GLU A 33 -0.12 -3.87 -11.26
N THR A 34 0.86 -4.35 -10.50
CA THR A 34 0.80 -4.36 -9.04
C THR A 34 0.75 -2.95 -8.46
N ALA A 35 1.55 -2.03 -9.01
CA ALA A 35 1.51 -0.63 -8.61
C ALA A 35 0.15 0.02 -8.91
N GLU A 36 -0.41 -0.22 -10.10
CA GLU A 36 -1.74 0.29 -10.48
C GLU A 36 -2.85 -0.25 -9.57
N ALA A 37 -2.81 -1.55 -9.24
CA ALA A 37 -3.78 -2.15 -8.33
C ALA A 37 -3.72 -1.54 -6.92
N VAL A 38 -2.52 -1.26 -6.42
CA VAL A 38 -2.31 -0.59 -5.14
C VAL A 38 -2.84 0.84 -5.19
N THR A 39 -2.54 1.59 -6.26
CA THR A 39 -3.08 2.95 -6.43
C THR A 39 -4.61 2.95 -6.43
N ARG A 40 -5.25 2.04 -7.16
CA ARG A 40 -6.72 1.91 -7.18
C ARG A 40 -7.30 1.60 -5.81
N LEU A 41 -6.64 0.75 -5.01
CA LEU A 41 -7.08 0.45 -3.64
C LEU A 41 -7.11 1.69 -2.74
N PHE A 42 -6.17 2.62 -2.93
CA PHE A 42 -6.13 3.87 -2.17
C PHE A 42 -7.05 4.94 -2.76
N ASP A 43 -7.18 5.03 -4.09
CA ASP A 43 -8.06 6.00 -4.76
C ASP A 43 -9.55 5.71 -4.52
N ASP A 44 -9.95 4.43 -4.48
CA ASP A 44 -11.33 4.02 -4.22
C ASP A 44 -11.70 4.11 -2.73
N ALA A 45 -10.71 4.24 -1.83
CA ALA A 45 -10.92 4.20 -0.40
C ALA A 45 -11.03 5.60 0.21
N ASP A 46 -12.21 5.92 0.76
CA ASP A 46 -12.41 7.15 1.56
C ASP A 46 -11.57 7.14 2.87
N THR A 47 -11.19 5.95 3.36
CA THR A 47 -10.46 5.78 4.62
C THR A 47 -9.58 4.54 4.59
N ALA A 48 -8.30 4.70 4.92
CA ALA A 48 -7.35 3.61 5.04
C ALA A 48 -7.10 3.26 6.52
N LEU A 49 -7.18 1.97 6.85
CA LEU A 49 -6.79 1.43 8.16
C LEU A 49 -5.46 0.69 8.02
N LEU A 50 -4.44 1.14 8.74
CA LEU A 50 -3.09 0.57 8.66
C LEU A 50 -2.59 0.20 10.06
N GLY A 51 -1.83 -0.89 10.14
CA GLY A 51 -1.06 -1.23 11.34
C GLY A 51 0.03 -0.19 11.61
N ARG A 52 0.49 -0.08 12.86
CA ARG A 52 1.48 0.93 13.29
C ARG A 52 2.75 0.94 12.43
N SER A 53 3.35 -0.23 12.21
CA SER A 53 4.61 -0.34 11.45
C SER A 53 4.41 0.02 9.98
N THR A 54 3.31 -0.43 9.37
CA THR A 54 2.94 -0.07 7.99
C THR A 54 2.68 1.43 7.87
N TYR A 55 1.96 2.02 8.82
CA TYR A 55 1.75 3.46 8.85
C TYR A 55 3.08 4.22 8.92
N GLN A 56 4.01 3.82 9.78
CA GLN A 56 5.31 4.50 9.90
C GLN A 56 6.12 4.43 8.61
N MET A 57 6.14 3.27 7.95
CA MET A 57 6.86 3.06 6.68
C MET A 57 6.30 3.95 5.56
N TRP A 58 4.98 4.06 5.44
CA TRP A 58 4.32 4.76 4.33
C TRP A 58 3.90 6.21 4.65
N SER A 59 3.98 6.62 5.93
CA SER A 59 3.54 7.94 6.39
C SER A 59 4.17 9.08 5.59
N SER A 60 5.42 8.90 5.16
CA SER A 60 6.16 9.88 4.37
C SER A 60 5.68 10.03 2.93
N CYS A 61 4.94 9.06 2.37
CA CYS A 61 4.45 9.05 1.00
C CYS A 61 2.95 9.43 0.87
N PHE A 62 2.27 9.73 1.99
CA PHE A 62 0.88 10.17 1.94
C PHE A 62 0.74 11.62 1.47
N PRO A 63 -0.41 12.01 0.89
CA PRO A 63 -0.61 13.33 0.27
C PRO A 63 -0.38 14.51 1.22
N GLN A 64 -0.65 14.31 2.52
CA GLN A 64 -0.42 15.31 3.57
C GLN A 64 1.02 15.42 4.06
N SER A 65 1.91 14.49 3.64
CA SER A 65 3.34 14.57 3.91
C SER A 65 4.05 15.31 2.79
N PRO A 66 5.05 16.15 3.09
CA PRO A 66 5.84 16.81 2.06
C PRO A 66 6.51 15.75 1.17
N ALA A 67 6.30 15.84 -0.16
CA ALA A 67 6.79 14.89 -1.15
C ALA A 67 8.30 14.61 -1.04
N SER A 68 9.08 15.55 -0.51
CA SER A 68 10.51 15.41 -0.22
C SER A 68 10.86 14.35 0.83
N ARG A 69 9.87 13.81 1.56
CA ARG A 69 10.06 12.80 2.60
C ARG A 69 9.78 11.38 2.10
N CYS A 70 9.06 11.24 0.99
CA CYS A 70 8.89 9.95 0.35
C CYS A 70 10.24 9.54 -0.27
N PRO A 71 10.82 8.39 0.12
CA PRO A 71 12.06 7.93 -0.47
C PRO A 71 11.87 7.76 -1.99
N PRO A 72 12.85 8.18 -2.82
CA PRO A 72 12.73 8.04 -4.26
C PRO A 72 12.54 6.56 -4.61
N PRO A 73 11.75 6.23 -5.65
CA PRO A 73 11.65 4.87 -6.15
C PRO A 73 13.04 4.49 -6.67
N THR A 74 13.82 3.77 -5.86
CA THR A 74 15.05 3.13 -6.32
C THR A 74 14.67 2.13 -7.40
N GLY A 75 15.11 2.42 -8.62
CA GLY A 75 15.10 1.47 -9.73
C GLY A 75 16.00 0.27 -9.48
#